data_AF-A0AAW2MKU8-F1
#
_entry.id   AF-A0AAW2MKU8-F1
#
_cell.length_a   1.000
_cell.length_b   1.000
_cell.length_c   1.000
_cell.angle_alpha   90.00
_cell.angle_beta   90.00
_cell.angle_gamma   90.00
#
_symmetry.space_group_name_H-M   'P 1'
#
loop_
_entity.id
_entity.type
_entity.pdbx_description
1 polymer ?
#
loop_
_entity_poly.entity_id
_entity_poly.type
_entity_poly.pdbx_seq_one_letter_code
_entity_poly.pdbx_strand_id
1 'polypeptide(L)'
;MNFAATKVWFKMRPIQGRAHIEINAVDNFKFLNSSYAPVLRQLESSNLKKFYFETRAEYDTKDVNNMKFRNPKYLSMINHLRFYLPELYPKLNKILFLDDDVVVQKDLTALWKIDMDGNVNAAVETCFGSFRRFSEYLNFSHPLIKQKFNPRACAWAFGMNMFDLEAWRREKCTEKYH
;
A
#
# COMPACT_ATOMS: atom_id res chain seq x y z
N MET A 1 -5.70 12.88 8.81
CA MET A 1 -4.61 13.49 9.61
C MET A 1 -4.33 14.90 9.11
N ASN A 2 -4.00 15.84 10.02
CA ASN A 2 -3.66 17.22 9.64
C ASN A 2 -2.13 17.40 9.61
N PHE A 3 -1.57 17.75 8.44
CA PHE A 3 -0.13 17.85 8.20
C PHE A 3 0.58 18.83 9.15
N ALA A 4 0.01 20.04 9.33
CA ALA A 4 0.60 21.07 10.18
C ALA A 4 0.59 20.65 11.65
N ALA A 5 -0.53 20.08 12.12
CA ALA A 5 -0.65 19.58 13.48
C ALA A 5 0.35 18.46 13.79
N THR A 6 0.51 17.48 12.87
CA THR A 6 1.50 16.39 13.04
C THR A 6 2.92 16.94 13.10
N LYS A 7 3.27 17.91 12.24
CA LYS A 7 4.58 18.58 12.29
C LYS A 7 4.84 19.27 13.62
N VAL A 8 3.85 20.02 14.12
CA VAL A 8 3.96 20.72 15.41
C VAL A 8 4.10 19.70 16.56
N TRP A 9 3.35 18.59 16.53
CA TRP A 9 3.42 17.54 17.56
C TRP A 9 4.84 16.99 17.73
N PHE A 10 5.49 16.59 16.64
CA PHE A 10 6.87 16.08 16.69
C PHE A 10 7.91 17.16 16.99
N LYS A 11 7.65 18.42 16.61
CA LYS A 11 8.50 19.55 17.00
C LYS A 11 8.46 19.83 18.51
N MET A 12 7.28 19.70 19.12
CA MET A 12 7.09 19.86 20.57
C MET A 12 7.55 18.64 21.38
N ARG A 13 7.72 17.48 20.73
CA ARG A 13 8.13 16.22 21.35
C ARG A 13 9.34 15.64 20.60
N PRO A 14 10.52 16.26 20.71
CA PRO A 14 11.70 15.79 20.01
C PRO A 14 12.04 14.36 20.45
N ILE A 15 12.26 13.48 19.47
CA ILE A 15 12.69 12.11 19.73
C ILE A 15 14.14 12.13 20.22
N GLN A 16 14.41 11.39 21.30
CA GLN A 16 15.76 11.25 21.84
C GLN A 16 16.63 10.32 20.98
N GLY A 17 17.93 10.60 20.92
CA GLY A 17 18.89 9.80 20.16
C GLY A 17 19.15 10.34 18.75
N ARG A 18 19.49 9.45 17.81
CA ARG A 18 19.90 9.80 16.43
C ARG A 18 18.79 9.58 15.38
N ALA A 19 17.53 9.52 15.81
CA ALA A 19 16.41 9.31 14.90
C ALA A 19 16.13 10.58 14.07
N HIS A 20 15.95 10.40 12.76
CA HIS A 20 15.47 11.46 11.87
C HIS A 20 13.98 11.25 11.59
N ILE A 21 13.18 12.31 11.74
CA ILE A 21 11.74 12.27 11.48
C ILE A 21 11.46 13.18 10.30
N GLU A 22 10.81 12.61 9.28
CA GLU A 22 10.33 13.35 8.14
C GLU A 22 8.81 13.20 8.04
N ILE A 23 8.11 14.32 7.89
CA ILE A 23 6.65 14.36 7.73
C ILE A 23 6.38 15.04 6.41
N ASN A 24 5.79 14.28 5.48
CA ASN A 24 5.49 14.72 4.13
C ASN A 24 4.00 14.72 3.84
N ALA A 25 3.56 15.72 3.08
CA ALA A 25 2.25 15.71 2.44
C ALA A 25 2.40 15.11 1.04
N VAL A 26 1.36 14.43 0.56
CA VAL A 26 1.34 13.82 -0.79
C VAL A 26 1.67 14.86 -1.87
N ASP A 27 1.11 16.06 -1.72
CA ASP A 27 1.28 17.17 -2.66
C ASP A 27 2.73 17.69 -2.78
N ASN A 28 3.62 17.32 -1.84
CA ASN A 28 5.04 17.67 -1.91
C ASN A 28 5.78 16.84 -2.98
N PHE A 29 5.25 15.69 -3.39
CA PHE A 29 5.89 14.78 -4.32
C PHE A 29 5.59 15.17 -5.78
N LYS A 30 6.39 16.06 -6.34
CA LYS A 30 6.19 16.59 -7.71
C LYS A 30 6.20 15.52 -8.82
N PHE A 31 6.89 14.39 -8.59
CA PHE A 31 6.87 13.27 -9.52
C PHE A 31 5.51 12.58 -9.58
N LEU A 32 4.71 12.68 -8.51
CA LEU A 32 3.39 12.07 -8.41
C LEU A 32 2.36 12.94 -9.14
N ASN A 33 2.42 12.91 -10.46
CA ASN A 33 1.48 13.57 -11.35
C ASN A 33 0.91 12.58 -12.37
N SER A 34 -0.18 12.96 -13.03
CA SER A 34 -0.89 12.11 -13.98
C SER A 34 -0.04 11.66 -15.17
N SER A 35 1.05 12.36 -15.50
CA SER A 35 1.96 11.95 -16.57
C SER A 35 2.85 10.78 -16.18
N TYR A 36 3.29 10.71 -14.93
CA TYR A 36 4.18 9.67 -14.45
C TYR A 36 3.45 8.52 -13.74
N ALA A 37 2.39 8.82 -12.99
CA ALA A 37 1.63 7.83 -12.22
C ALA A 37 0.24 7.60 -12.88
N PRO A 38 0.06 6.56 -13.70
CA PRO A 38 -1.20 6.33 -14.43
C PRO A 38 -2.40 6.14 -13.50
N VAL A 39 -2.15 5.63 -12.29
CA VAL A 39 -3.20 5.47 -11.28
C VAL A 39 -3.85 6.78 -10.88
N LEU A 40 -3.14 7.91 -10.92
CA LEU A 40 -3.75 9.23 -10.70
C LEU A 40 -4.81 9.53 -11.76
N ARG A 41 -4.55 9.24 -13.04
CA ARG A 41 -5.55 9.42 -14.11
C ARG A 41 -6.79 8.57 -13.86
N GLN A 42 -6.60 7.33 -13.40
CA GLN A 42 -7.71 6.43 -13.11
C GLN A 42 -8.54 6.95 -11.92
N LEU A 43 -7.89 7.38 -10.84
CA LEU A 43 -8.54 7.94 -9.66
C LEU A 43 -9.23 9.29 -9.92
N GLU A 44 -8.70 10.08 -10.86
CA GLU A 44 -9.32 11.33 -11.30
C GLU A 44 -10.55 11.11 -12.17
N SER A 45 -10.70 9.93 -12.77
CA SER A 45 -11.79 9.62 -13.69
C SER A 45 -13.16 9.78 -13.03
N SER A 46 -14.06 10.43 -13.75
CA SER A 46 -15.44 10.66 -13.32
C SER A 46 -16.15 9.34 -13.02
N ASN A 47 -15.94 8.30 -13.82
CA ASN A 47 -16.58 7.00 -13.62
C ASN A 47 -16.16 6.30 -12.31
N LEU A 48 -14.89 6.35 -11.92
CA LEU A 48 -14.47 5.81 -10.62
C LEU A 48 -15.03 6.64 -9.46
N LYS A 49 -14.99 7.98 -9.58
CA LYS A 49 -15.60 8.85 -8.56
C LYS A 49 -17.09 8.53 -8.41
N LYS A 50 -17.83 8.34 -9.50
CA LYS A 50 -19.24 7.93 -9.45
C LYS A 50 -19.44 6.58 -8.77
N PHE A 51 -18.65 5.57 -9.12
CA PHE A 51 -18.75 4.23 -8.53
C PHE A 51 -18.51 4.22 -7.00
N TYR A 52 -17.60 5.04 -6.49
CA TYR A 52 -17.28 5.11 -5.06
C TYR A 52 -18.11 6.14 -4.28
N PHE A 53 -18.56 7.23 -4.90
CA PHE A 53 -19.25 8.34 -4.22
C PHE A 53 -20.77 8.41 -4.48
N GLU A 54 -21.29 8.03 -5.65
CA GLU A 54 -22.71 8.25 -5.99
C GLU A 54 -23.67 7.18 -5.40
N THR A 55 -23.23 5.96 -5.11
CA THR A 55 -24.12 4.89 -4.59
C THR A 55 -24.29 4.89 -3.06
N ARG A 56 -24.06 6.02 -2.39
CA ARG A 56 -24.41 6.17 -0.97
C ARG A 56 -25.85 6.65 -0.76
N ALA A 57 -26.47 7.21 -1.80
CA ALA A 57 -27.83 7.77 -1.72
C ALA A 57 -28.94 6.76 -2.09
N GLU A 58 -28.62 5.66 -2.77
CA GLU A 58 -29.62 4.68 -3.20
C GLU A 58 -29.11 3.24 -2.94
N TYR A 59 -29.95 2.42 -2.29
CA TYR A 59 -29.80 0.98 -2.04
C TYR A 59 -29.03 0.53 -0.78
N ASP A 60 -29.68 0.68 0.36
CA ASP A 60 -29.32 0.08 1.66
C ASP A 60 -29.66 -1.43 1.79
N THR A 61 -29.79 -2.22 0.70
CA THR A 61 -30.39 -3.57 0.87
C THR A 61 -29.91 -4.76 0.05
N LYS A 62 -28.84 -4.75 -0.78
CA LYS A 62 -28.57 -5.97 -1.60
C LYS A 62 -27.18 -6.57 -1.73
N ASP A 63 -26.10 -6.03 -1.15
CA ASP A 63 -24.84 -6.81 -1.18
C ASP A 63 -23.80 -6.38 -0.14
N VAL A 64 -23.80 -7.09 0.99
CA VAL A 64 -22.89 -6.83 2.12
C VAL A 64 -21.41 -7.07 1.74
N ASN A 65 -21.17 -7.91 0.71
CA ASN A 65 -19.82 -8.20 0.23
C ASN A 65 -19.24 -7.06 -0.63
N ASN A 66 -20.08 -6.32 -1.35
CA ASN A 66 -19.66 -5.18 -2.17
C ASN A 66 -19.50 -3.87 -1.37
N MET A 67 -20.11 -3.73 -0.20
CA MET A 67 -19.95 -2.54 0.66
C MET A 67 -18.50 -2.35 1.13
N LYS A 68 -17.74 -3.44 1.36
CA LYS A 68 -16.33 -3.34 1.79
C LYS A 68 -15.42 -2.73 0.73
N PHE A 69 -15.80 -2.74 -0.54
CA PHE A 69 -15.02 -2.23 -1.66
C PHE A 69 -15.45 -0.83 -2.14
N ARG A 70 -16.47 -0.21 -1.52
CA ARG A 70 -16.98 1.13 -1.85
C ARG A 70 -16.59 2.20 -0.84
N ASN A 71 -15.49 2.01 -0.11
CA ASN A 71 -15.00 3.02 0.83
C ASN A 71 -14.11 4.05 0.09
N PRO A 72 -14.42 5.36 0.15
CA PRO A 72 -13.59 6.40 -0.47
C PRO A 72 -12.14 6.40 -0.01
N LYS A 73 -11.82 5.82 1.16
CA LYS A 73 -10.45 5.64 1.62
C LYS A 73 -9.58 4.86 0.63
N TYR A 74 -10.18 3.95 -0.17
CA TYR A 74 -9.46 3.20 -1.19
C TYR A 74 -9.07 4.04 -2.41
N LEU A 75 -9.69 5.22 -2.59
CA LEU A 75 -9.24 6.21 -3.58
C LEU A 75 -8.10 7.09 -3.06
N SER A 76 -7.68 6.93 -1.81
CA SER A 76 -6.62 7.73 -1.23
C SER A 76 -5.30 7.44 -1.93
N MET A 77 -4.66 8.48 -2.47
CA MET A 77 -3.32 8.39 -3.06
C MET A 77 -2.26 7.86 -2.09
N ILE A 78 -2.50 7.95 -0.78
CA ILE A 78 -1.59 7.39 0.22
C ILE A 78 -1.45 5.87 0.07
N ASN A 79 -2.51 5.18 -0.37
CA ASN A 79 -2.50 3.74 -0.65
C ASN A 79 -1.71 3.38 -1.89
N HIS A 80 -1.38 4.35 -2.74
CA HIS A 80 -0.64 4.14 -3.97
C HIS A 80 0.83 4.53 -3.82
N LEU A 81 1.14 5.45 -2.90
CA LEU A 81 2.52 5.88 -2.60
C LEU A 81 3.47 4.73 -2.24
N ARG A 82 2.96 3.64 -1.66
CA ARG A 82 3.75 2.44 -1.37
C ARG A 82 4.39 1.78 -2.60
N PHE A 83 3.81 1.98 -3.79
CA PHE A 83 4.40 1.47 -5.04
C PHE A 83 5.51 2.39 -5.57
N TYR A 84 5.68 3.57 -4.96
CA TYR A 84 6.67 4.56 -5.32
C TYR A 84 7.79 4.70 -4.27
N LEU A 85 7.95 3.72 -3.37
CA LEU A 85 8.97 3.75 -2.32
C LEU A 85 10.40 3.97 -2.88
N PRO A 86 10.82 3.34 -4.00
CA PRO A 86 12.12 3.62 -4.58
C PRO A 86 12.29 5.05 -5.10
N GLU A 87 11.22 5.70 -5.55
CA GLU A 87 11.20 7.10 -6.02
C GLU A 87 11.20 8.08 -4.84
N LEU A 88 10.48 7.75 -3.77
CA LEU A 88 10.44 8.53 -2.53
C LEU A 88 11.79 8.51 -1.81
N TYR A 89 12.44 7.35 -1.76
CA TYR A 89 13.69 7.15 -1.03
C TYR A 89 14.76 6.50 -1.93
N PRO A 90 15.32 7.26 -2.90
CA PRO A 90 16.24 6.74 -3.91
C PRO A 90 17.55 6.17 -3.35
N LYS A 91 17.94 6.61 -2.15
CA LYS A 91 19.21 6.25 -1.50
C LYS A 91 19.10 5.13 -0.47
N LEU A 92 17.88 4.64 -0.20
CA LEU A 92 17.66 3.55 0.74
C LEU A 92 17.62 2.21 -0.01
N ASN A 93 18.15 1.18 0.63
CA ASN A 93 18.16 -0.19 0.08
C ASN A 93 17.04 -1.04 0.67
N LYS A 94 16.55 -0.71 1.87
CA LYS A 94 15.55 -1.50 2.58
C LYS A 94 14.64 -0.60 3.43
N ILE A 95 13.36 -0.93 3.52
CA ILE A 95 12.35 -0.18 4.28
C ILE A 95 11.45 -1.14 5.07
N LEU A 96 11.19 -0.83 6.34
CA LEU A 96 10.02 -1.36 7.07
C LEU A 96 8.89 -0.39 6.86
N PHE A 97 7.86 -0.88 6.21
CA PHE A 97 6.61 -0.19 6.07
C PHE A 97 5.70 -0.58 7.24
N LEU A 98 5.09 0.42 7.87
CA LEU A 98 4.06 0.28 8.91
C LEU A 98 2.87 1.15 8.51
N ASP A 99 1.67 0.58 8.50
CA ASP A 99 0.43 1.33 8.30
C ASP A 99 0.13 2.25 9.50
N ASP A 100 -0.76 3.21 9.30
CA ASP A 100 -1.08 4.26 10.27
C ASP A 100 -1.86 3.76 11.50
N ASP A 101 -2.41 2.55 11.45
CA ASP A 101 -3.13 1.88 12.53
C ASP A 101 -2.30 0.81 13.27
N VAL A 102 -0.98 0.76 13.03
CA VAL A 102 -0.08 -0.21 13.67
C VAL A 102 0.40 0.26 15.04
N VAL A 103 0.33 -0.64 16.04
CA VAL A 103 0.94 -0.44 17.36
C VAL A 103 2.16 -1.35 17.51
N VAL A 104 3.33 -0.73 17.73
CA VAL A 104 4.59 -1.43 17.97
C VAL A 104 4.78 -1.67 19.46
N GLN A 105 4.86 -2.93 19.87
CA GLN A 105 4.99 -3.33 21.28
C GLN A 105 6.36 -3.91 21.65
N LYS A 106 7.21 -4.18 20.65
CA LYS A 106 8.53 -4.81 20.83
C LYS A 106 9.54 -4.18 19.87
N ASP A 107 10.82 -4.33 20.21
CA ASP A 107 11.92 -3.95 19.33
C ASP A 107 11.82 -4.68 17.97
N LEU A 108 12.00 -3.93 16.89
CA LEU A 108 11.86 -4.42 15.51
C LEU A 108 13.23 -4.66 14.84
N THR A 109 14.34 -4.45 15.56
CA THR A 109 15.70 -4.52 15.00
C THR A 109 16.00 -5.88 14.37
N ALA A 110 15.46 -6.95 14.95
CA ALA A 110 15.63 -8.30 14.42
C ALA A 110 15.10 -8.47 12.99
N LEU A 111 14.08 -7.68 12.58
CA LEU A 111 13.51 -7.77 11.23
C LEU A 111 14.54 -7.44 10.15
N TRP A 112 15.55 -6.60 10.45
CA TRP A 112 16.54 -6.17 9.47
C TRP A 112 17.42 -7.32 8.98
N LYS A 113 17.53 -8.36 9.81
CA LYS A 113 18.34 -9.56 9.57
C LYS A 113 17.58 -10.67 8.85
N ILE A 114 16.30 -10.47 8.55
CA ILE A 114 15.52 -11.43 7.78
C ILE A 114 16.11 -11.54 6.39
N ASP A 115 16.42 -12.78 5.99
CA ASP A 115 16.73 -13.12 4.62
C ASP A 115 15.44 -13.09 3.81
N MET A 116 15.42 -12.27 2.77
CA MET A 116 14.26 -12.09 1.89
C MET A 116 14.31 -13.03 0.68
N ASP A 117 15.35 -13.87 0.56
CA ASP A 117 15.52 -14.84 -0.53
C ASP A 117 15.42 -14.17 -1.92
N GLY A 118 16.04 -13.00 -2.05
CA GLY A 118 16.00 -12.17 -3.27
C GLY A 118 14.63 -11.56 -3.60
N ASN A 119 13.60 -11.78 -2.79
CA ASN A 119 12.25 -11.23 -3.00
C ASN A 119 12.18 -9.75 -2.64
N VAL A 120 11.28 -9.05 -3.34
CA VAL A 120 11.04 -7.61 -3.16
C VAL A 120 10.33 -7.29 -1.84
N ASN A 121 9.48 -8.20 -1.35
CA ASN A 121 8.64 -8.01 -0.18
C ASN A 121 8.70 -9.23 0.74
N ALA A 122 8.94 -9.00 2.03
CA ALA A 122 8.65 -9.97 3.08
C ALA A 122 7.43 -9.49 3.87
N ALA A 123 6.45 -10.36 3.99
CA ALA A 123 5.17 -10.07 4.62
C ALA A 123 4.85 -11.09 5.70
N VAL A 124 3.99 -10.70 6.64
CA VAL A 124 3.47 -11.62 7.66
C VAL A 124 2.54 -12.63 6.99
N GLU A 125 2.78 -13.91 7.24
CA GLU A 125 1.88 -14.98 6.81
C GLU A 125 0.56 -14.87 7.55
N THR A 126 -0.51 -14.63 6.80
CA THR A 126 -1.88 -14.44 7.34
C THR A 126 -2.87 -15.43 6.75
N CYS A 127 -2.35 -16.47 6.10
CA CYS A 127 -3.07 -17.45 5.31
C CYS A 127 -3.42 -18.65 6.19
N PHE A 128 -4.71 -18.90 6.41
CA PHE A 128 -5.18 -20.03 7.22
C PHE A 128 -6.33 -20.73 6.49
N GLY A 129 -6.13 -22.00 6.08
CA GLY A 129 -7.12 -22.72 5.28
C GLY A 129 -7.43 -22.02 3.96
N SER A 130 -8.71 -21.72 3.70
CA SER A 130 -9.19 -20.92 2.56
C SER A 130 -9.05 -19.40 2.78
N PHE A 131 -8.77 -18.95 4.01
CA PHE A 131 -8.69 -17.54 4.32
C PHE A 131 -7.46 -16.89 3.66
N ARG A 132 -7.68 -15.73 3.02
CA ARG A 132 -6.67 -14.95 2.29
C ARG A 132 -5.98 -15.71 1.14
N ARG A 133 -6.67 -16.62 0.46
CA ARG A 133 -6.19 -17.18 -0.80
C ARG A 133 -6.56 -16.25 -1.97
N PHE A 134 -5.78 -16.24 -3.03
CA PHE A 134 -6.13 -15.43 -4.21
C PHE A 134 -7.47 -15.80 -4.83
N SER A 135 -7.94 -17.05 -4.68
CA SER A 135 -9.28 -17.47 -5.12
C SER A 135 -10.42 -16.65 -4.51
N GLU A 136 -10.21 -16.07 -3.32
CA GLU A 136 -11.21 -15.23 -2.64
C GLU A 136 -11.24 -13.79 -3.17
N TYR A 137 -10.21 -13.36 -3.90
CA TYR A 137 -10.04 -11.97 -4.34
C TYR A 137 -10.08 -11.78 -5.85
N LEU A 138 -9.70 -12.81 -6.62
CA LEU A 138 -9.54 -12.72 -8.06
C LEU A 138 -10.51 -13.65 -8.76
N ASN A 139 -11.07 -13.18 -9.87
CA ASN A 139 -11.93 -13.99 -10.73
C ASN A 139 -11.07 -14.89 -11.65
N PHE A 140 -10.87 -16.15 -11.25
CA PHE A 140 -10.10 -17.14 -12.01
C PHE A 140 -10.78 -17.66 -13.28
N SER A 141 -12.03 -17.26 -13.55
CA SER A 141 -12.64 -17.46 -14.87
C SER A 141 -12.02 -16.54 -15.93
N HIS A 142 -11.36 -15.44 -15.53
CA HIS A 142 -10.68 -14.53 -16.44
C HIS A 142 -9.35 -15.12 -16.95
N PRO A 143 -9.13 -15.25 -18.27
CA PRO A 143 -7.94 -15.92 -18.83
C PRO A 143 -6.61 -15.35 -18.33
N LEU A 144 -6.49 -14.01 -18.28
CA LEU A 144 -5.26 -13.35 -17.79
C LEU A 144 -4.94 -13.65 -16.33
N ILE A 145 -5.96 -13.79 -15.48
CA ILE A 145 -5.77 -14.09 -14.05
C ILE A 145 -5.33 -15.55 -13.91
N LYS A 146 -6.03 -16.46 -14.59
CA LYS A 146 -5.73 -17.90 -14.57
C LYS A 146 -4.32 -18.20 -15.10
N GLN A 147 -3.82 -17.43 -16.06
CA GLN A 147 -2.48 -17.60 -16.62
C GLN A 147 -1.38 -17.09 -15.68
N LYS A 148 -1.63 -15.99 -14.94
CA LYS A 148 -0.59 -15.30 -14.14
C LYS A 148 -0.56 -15.69 -12.67
N PHE A 149 -1.67 -16.14 -12.11
CA PHE A 149 -1.80 -16.37 -10.66
C PHE A 149 -2.19 -17.80 -10.35
N ASN A 150 -1.76 -18.27 -9.17
CA ASN A 150 -2.22 -19.54 -8.61
C ASN A 150 -3.38 -19.25 -7.64
N PRO A 151 -4.57 -19.86 -7.81
CA PRO A 151 -5.71 -19.64 -6.92
C PRO A 151 -5.43 -20.05 -5.46
N ARG A 152 -4.50 -20.99 -5.26
CA ARG A 152 -4.08 -21.44 -3.93
C ARG A 152 -2.93 -20.62 -3.35
N ALA A 153 -2.35 -19.65 -4.07
CA ALA A 153 -1.34 -18.79 -3.48
C ALA A 153 -1.95 -17.91 -2.38
N CYS A 154 -1.16 -17.65 -1.34
CA CYS A 154 -1.56 -16.79 -0.24
C CYS A 154 -1.45 -15.33 -0.64
N ALA A 155 -2.53 -14.60 -0.45
CA ALA A 155 -2.49 -13.15 -0.42
C ALA A 155 -1.89 -12.70 0.91
N TRP A 156 -1.06 -11.67 0.83
CA TRP A 156 -0.56 -10.95 1.99
C TRP A 156 -1.24 -9.58 2.05
N ALA A 157 -1.24 -9.00 3.25
CA ALA A 157 -1.80 -7.67 3.47
C ALA A 157 -0.67 -6.65 3.60
N PHE A 158 -0.99 -5.41 3.23
CA PHE A 158 -0.28 -4.28 3.77
C PHE A 158 -0.69 -4.09 5.25
N GLY A 159 0.26 -3.64 6.05
CA GLY A 159 0.13 -3.48 7.50
C GLY A 159 1.51 -3.39 8.11
N MET A 160 2.28 -4.46 7.94
CA MET A 160 3.72 -4.46 8.18
C MET A 160 4.43 -5.28 7.10
N ASN A 161 5.40 -4.66 6.44
CA ASN A 161 6.14 -5.28 5.34
C ASN A 161 7.59 -4.83 5.36
N MET A 162 8.50 -5.75 5.05
CA MET A 162 9.86 -5.40 4.67
C MET A 162 9.94 -5.29 3.16
N PHE A 163 10.43 -4.17 2.65
CA PHE A 163 10.72 -4.00 1.23
C PHE A 163 12.21 -3.89 0.99
N ASP A 164 12.71 -4.73 0.07
CA ASP A 164 14.04 -4.61 -0.50
C ASP A 164 13.94 -3.73 -1.75
N LEU A 165 14.47 -2.51 -1.65
CA LEU A 165 14.39 -1.51 -2.72
C LEU A 165 15.39 -1.79 -3.85
N GLU A 166 16.47 -2.52 -3.59
CA GLU A 166 17.40 -2.93 -4.65
C GLU A 166 16.76 -4.01 -5.52
N ALA A 167 16.14 -5.01 -4.90
CA ALA A 167 15.32 -6.00 -5.59
C ALA A 167 14.14 -5.34 -6.31
N TRP A 168 13.45 -4.38 -5.67
CA TRP A 168 12.32 -3.65 -6.27
C TRP A 168 12.73 -2.96 -7.58
N ARG A 169 13.88 -2.26 -7.59
CA ARG A 169 14.42 -1.59 -8.79
C ARG A 169 14.82 -2.61 -9.86
N ARG A 170 15.51 -3.69 -9.47
CA ARG A 170 15.93 -4.76 -10.39
C ARG A 170 14.72 -5.39 -11.10
N GLU A 171 13.66 -5.64 -10.34
CA GLU A 171 12.42 -6.26 -10.82
C GLU A 171 11.47 -5.28 -11.52
N LYS A 172 11.79 -3.97 -11.53
CA LYS A 172 10.98 -2.91 -12.13
C LYS A 172 9.53 -2.94 -11.64
N CYS A 173 9.37 -3.07 -10.32
CA CYS A 173 8.05 -3.26 -9.72
C CYS A 173 7.15 -2.03 -9.85
N THR A 174 7.70 -0.81 -9.82
CA THR A 174 6.94 0.42 -10.06
C THR A 174 6.41 0.46 -11.50
N GLU A 175 7.23 0.06 -12.47
CA GLU A 175 6.86 0.02 -13.88
C GLU A 175 5.83 -1.07 -14.19
N LYS A 176 5.91 -2.23 -13.51
CA LYS A 176 4.86 -3.27 -13.59
C LYS A 176 3.53 -2.81 -12.99
N TYR A 177 3.57 -1.83 -12.09
CA TYR A 177 2.38 -1.26 -11.44
C TYR A 177 1.68 -0.20 -12.31
N HIS A 178 2.40 0.43 -13.23
CA HIS A 178 1.87 1.39 -14.20
C HIS A 178 0.98 0.72 -15.26
#